data_AF-A0A7C3KZC9-F1
#
_entry.id   AF-A0A7C3KZC9-F1
#
_cell.length_a   1.000
_cell.length_b   1.000
_cell.length_c   1.000
_cell.angle_alpha   90.00
_cell.angle_beta   90.00
_cell.angle_gamma   90.00
#
_symmetry.space_group_name_H-M   'P 1'
#
loop_
_entity.id
_entity.type
_entity.pdbx_description
1 polymer ?
#
loop_
_entity_poly.entity_id
_entity_poly.type
_entity_poly.pdbx_seq_one_letter_code
_entity_poly.pdbx_strand_id
1 'polypeptide(L)'
;MQTTPPRLRAPKRILALVLSALLLGACSQTSAPDIYGLWRTQTDDGRVVLLELRSDGTYTRTATFEGITFASKGLWTIEEGRKLRFEEQVETVDRHTTEARAVVEVPFELQSGMLVLKPGTPFEERYVLVQ
;
A
#
# COMPACT_ATOMS: atom_id res chain seq x y z
N MET A 1 -37.92 -68.35 -34.50
CA MET A 1 -36.66 -67.60 -34.27
C MET A 1 -37.07 -66.26 -33.66
N GLN A 2 -37.03 -66.09 -32.33
CA GLN A 2 -35.94 -65.48 -31.53
C GLN A 2 -35.55 -64.07 -32.04
N THR A 3 -35.43 -62.96 -31.29
CA THR A 3 -35.54 -62.60 -29.85
C THR A 3 -35.35 -61.07 -29.75
N THR A 4 -36.12 -60.40 -28.89
CA THR A 4 -35.73 -59.28 -27.97
C THR A 4 -35.09 -57.94 -28.51
N PRO A 5 -35.55 -56.76 -28.03
CA PRO A 5 -35.00 -55.42 -28.38
C PRO A 5 -33.90 -54.94 -27.39
N PRO A 6 -33.20 -53.80 -27.67
CA PRO A 6 -33.05 -52.80 -26.60
C PRO A 6 -32.92 -51.30 -27.00
N ARG A 7 -33.62 -50.49 -26.18
CA ARG A 7 -33.29 -49.22 -25.49
C ARG A 7 -32.21 -48.23 -26.00
N LEU A 8 -32.69 -46.97 -26.09
CA LEU A 8 -32.08 -45.66 -25.72
C LEU A 8 -30.60 -45.60 -25.30
N ARG A 9 -29.83 -44.69 -25.94
CA ARG A 9 -28.82 -43.83 -25.27
C ARG A 9 -28.68 -42.45 -25.93
N ALA A 10 -28.44 -41.48 -25.05
CA ALA A 10 -28.47 -40.02 -25.12
C ALA A 10 -27.46 -39.32 -26.06
N PRO A 11 -27.67 -38.00 -26.32
CA PRO A 11 -26.93 -37.20 -27.31
C PRO A 11 -25.48 -36.86 -26.91
N LYS A 12 -24.59 -36.86 -27.91
CA LYS A 12 -23.22 -36.34 -27.81
C LYS A 12 -23.27 -34.83 -27.64
N ARG A 13 -22.91 -34.39 -26.44
CA ARG A 13 -22.71 -33.00 -26.02
C ARG A 13 -21.74 -32.30 -26.98
N ILE A 14 -22.24 -31.28 -27.68
CA ILE A 14 -21.45 -30.29 -28.41
C ILE A 14 -20.68 -29.49 -27.37
N LEU A 15 -19.36 -29.68 -27.34
CA LEU A 15 -18.44 -28.98 -26.46
C LEU A 15 -18.34 -27.52 -26.94
N ALA A 16 -18.95 -26.60 -26.20
CA ALA A 16 -18.87 -25.17 -26.42
C ALA A 16 -17.44 -24.67 -26.15
N LEU A 17 -16.79 -24.14 -27.18
CA LEU A 17 -15.51 -23.43 -27.06
C LEU A 17 -15.82 -21.97 -26.68
N VAL A 18 -15.86 -21.69 -25.38
CA VAL A 18 -15.93 -20.31 -24.86
C VAL A 18 -14.51 -19.74 -24.88
N LEU A 19 -14.15 -19.12 -26.01
CA LEU A 19 -12.88 -18.42 -26.22
C LEU A 19 -13.10 -16.91 -26.08
N SER A 20 -13.40 -16.43 -24.87
CA SER A 20 -13.54 -15.01 -24.58
C SER A 20 -13.12 -14.69 -23.14
N ALA A 21 -11.81 -14.72 -22.88
CA ALA A 21 -11.24 -14.17 -21.65
C ALA A 21 -9.82 -13.64 -21.92
N LEU A 22 -9.70 -12.66 -22.81
CA LEU A 22 -8.56 -11.74 -22.83
C LEU A 22 -9.11 -10.33 -22.70
N LEU A 23 -8.47 -9.52 -21.86
CA LEU A 23 -8.78 -8.12 -21.50
C LEU A 23 -9.59 -7.94 -20.20
N LEU A 24 -9.10 -8.51 -19.10
CA LEU A 24 -9.19 -7.83 -17.81
C LEU A 24 -7.80 -7.28 -17.52
N GLY A 25 -7.66 -5.96 -17.69
CA GLY A 25 -6.49 -5.24 -17.21
C GLY A 25 -6.27 -5.60 -15.76
N ALA A 26 -5.10 -6.16 -15.45
CA ALA A 26 -4.65 -6.34 -14.10
C ALA A 26 -4.54 -4.95 -13.46
N CYS A 27 -5.61 -4.49 -12.80
CA CYS A 27 -5.47 -3.52 -11.74
C CYS A 27 -4.61 -4.20 -10.68
N SER A 28 -3.29 -3.99 -10.75
CA SER A 28 -2.36 -4.41 -9.70
C SER A 28 -2.77 -3.70 -8.42
N GLN A 29 -3.57 -4.39 -7.61
CA GLN A 29 -3.95 -3.97 -6.28
C GLN A 29 -2.66 -4.07 -5.45
N THR A 30 -1.96 -2.94 -5.27
CA THR A 30 -0.74 -2.89 -4.47
C THR A 30 -1.05 -3.43 -3.09
N SER A 31 -0.35 -4.48 -2.69
CA SER A 31 -0.57 -5.15 -1.41
C SER A 31 0.30 -4.49 -0.34
N ALA A 32 -0.12 -4.51 0.93
CA ALA A 32 0.68 -3.96 2.03
C ALA A 32 2.13 -4.53 2.08
N PRO A 33 2.38 -5.81 1.75
CA PRO A 33 3.75 -6.33 1.58
C PRO A 33 4.67 -5.56 0.63
N ASP A 34 4.12 -4.92 -0.41
CA ASP A 34 4.93 -4.24 -1.43
C ASP A 34 5.51 -2.89 -0.95
N ILE A 35 5.05 -2.39 0.19
CA ILE A 35 5.45 -1.09 0.74
C ILE A 35 6.23 -1.17 2.06
N TYR A 36 6.40 -2.37 2.62
CA TYR A 36 7.20 -2.53 3.83
C TYR A 36 8.67 -2.23 3.57
N GLY A 37 9.33 -1.63 4.55
CA GLY A 37 10.77 -1.37 4.51
C GLY A 37 11.15 0.03 4.92
N LEU A 38 12.46 0.31 4.80
CA LEU A 38 13.04 1.61 5.06
C LEU A 38 13.12 2.38 3.75
N TRP A 39 12.48 3.54 3.70
CA TRP A 39 12.37 4.40 2.54
C TRP A 39 13.17 5.67 2.78
N ARG A 40 13.90 6.16 1.78
CA ARG A 40 14.70 7.39 1.87
C ARG A 40 14.32 8.37 0.79
N THR A 41 14.18 9.64 1.16
CA THR A 41 14.16 10.76 0.22
C THR A 41 15.11 11.86 0.66
N GLN A 42 15.45 12.74 -0.27
CA GLN A 42 16.22 13.95 -0.03
C GLN A 42 15.58 15.07 -0.81
N THR A 43 15.24 16.16 -0.11
CA THR A 43 14.63 17.35 -0.70
C THR A 43 15.71 18.30 -1.22
N ASP A 44 15.32 19.23 -2.09
CA ASP A 44 16.24 20.20 -2.72
C ASP A 44 16.90 21.14 -1.71
N ASP A 45 16.26 21.38 -0.56
CA ASP A 45 16.82 22.14 0.56
C ASP A 45 17.92 21.34 1.32
N GLY A 46 18.19 20.09 0.96
CA GLY A 46 19.21 19.24 1.57
C GLY A 46 18.73 18.44 2.78
N ARG A 47 17.44 18.52 3.15
CA ARG A 47 16.87 17.66 4.19
C ARG A 47 16.80 16.22 3.72
N VAL A 48 17.22 15.29 4.58
CA VAL A 48 17.10 13.85 4.35
C VAL A 48 15.96 13.32 5.20
N VAL A 49 15.07 12.55 4.60
CA VAL A 49 13.95 11.92 5.30
C VAL A 49 14.03 10.41 5.14
N LEU A 50 13.93 9.71 6.26
CA LEU A 50 13.80 8.26 6.36
C LEU A 50 12.39 7.93 6.84
N LEU A 51 11.72 7.00 6.17
CA LEU A 51 10.39 6.50 6.53
C LEU A 51 10.46 4.98 6.61
N GLU A 52 10.29 4.41 7.79
CA GLU A 52 10.22 2.98 8.00
C GLU A 52 8.76 2.55 8.15
N LEU A 53 8.27 1.70 7.26
CA LEU A 53 6.94 1.09 7.32
C LEU A 53 7.09 -0.39 7.70
N ARG A 54 6.68 -0.75 8.92
CA ARG A 54 6.83 -2.11 9.44
C ARG A 54 5.57 -2.95 9.24
N SER A 55 5.76 -4.26 9.09
CA SER A 55 4.67 -5.22 8.87
C SER A 55 3.72 -5.37 10.05
N ASP A 56 4.13 -4.93 11.25
CA ASP A 56 3.29 -4.92 12.46
C ASP A 56 2.33 -3.70 12.51
N GLY A 57 2.34 -2.85 11.50
CA GLY A 57 1.51 -1.64 11.44
C GLY A 57 2.11 -0.44 12.17
N THR A 58 3.36 -0.51 12.62
CA THR A 58 4.09 0.64 13.18
C THR A 58 4.94 1.34 12.13
N TYR A 59 5.14 2.65 12.30
CA TYR A 59 6.07 3.40 11.46
C TYR A 59 7.01 4.28 12.27
N THR A 60 8.09 4.70 11.63
CA THR A 60 8.98 5.73 12.14
C THR A 60 9.40 6.63 10.99
N ARG A 61 9.24 7.94 11.13
CA ARG A 61 9.70 8.94 10.16
C ARG A 61 10.75 9.83 10.82
N THR A 62 11.94 9.87 10.24
CA THR A 62 13.05 10.71 10.71
C THR A 62 13.39 11.73 9.65
N ALA A 63 13.43 13.00 9.99
CA ALA A 63 13.87 14.08 9.11
C ALA A 63 15.10 14.75 9.71
N THR A 64 16.19 14.82 8.96
CA THR A 64 17.43 15.49 9.36
C THR A 64 17.71 16.66 8.43
N PHE A 65 17.94 17.84 9.01
CA PHE A 65 18.28 19.07 8.30
C PHE A 65 19.27 19.88 9.15
N GLU A 66 20.38 20.33 8.55
CA GLU A 66 21.42 21.11 9.25
C GLU A 66 21.92 20.48 10.57
N GLY A 67 21.98 19.14 10.61
CA GLY A 67 22.40 18.38 11.80
C GLY A 67 21.32 18.24 12.89
N ILE A 68 20.15 18.85 12.72
CA ILE A 68 19.00 18.70 13.61
C ILE A 68 18.13 17.54 13.10
N THR A 69 17.74 16.65 14.01
CA THR A 69 16.92 15.47 13.69
C THR A 69 15.58 15.53 14.41
N PHE A 70 14.51 15.37 13.64
CA PHE A 70 13.14 15.23 14.13
C PHE A 70 12.66 13.81 13.84
N ALA A 71 12.05 13.15 14.82
CA ALA A 71 11.49 11.82 14.66
C ALA A 71 10.01 11.82 15.03
N SER A 72 9.19 11.21 14.19
CA SER A 72 7.80 10.91 14.47
C SER A 72 7.56 9.40 14.38
N LYS A 73 6.64 8.89 15.20
CA LYS A 73 6.37 7.46 15.33
C LYS A 73 4.89 7.25 15.62
N GLY A 74 4.37 6.10 15.21
CA GLY A 74 2.96 5.80 15.41
C GLY A 74 2.53 4.56 14.67
N LEU A 75 1.22 4.51 14.40
CA LEU A 75 0.60 3.45 13.63
C LEU A 75 0.36 3.91 12.19
N TRP A 76 0.35 2.96 11.26
CA TRP A 76 0.01 3.23 9.87
C TRP A 76 -0.86 2.11 9.28
N THR A 77 -1.73 2.50 8.35
CA THR A 77 -2.60 1.60 7.59
C THR A 77 -2.69 2.03 6.12
N ILE A 78 -3.08 1.10 5.24
CA ILE A 78 -3.54 1.44 3.89
C ILE A 78 -5.06 1.53 3.93
N GLU A 79 -5.58 2.68 3.55
CA GLU A 79 -7.02 2.91 3.42
C GLU A 79 -7.48 2.69 1.97
N GLU A 80 -8.80 2.59 1.79
CA GLU A 80 -9.42 2.57 0.47
C GLU A 80 -8.97 3.77 -0.38
N GLY A 81 -8.78 3.54 -1.68
CA GLY A 81 -8.33 4.59 -2.61
C GLY A 81 -6.82 4.88 -2.57
N ARG A 82 -5.99 3.93 -2.08
CA ARG A 82 -4.51 4.01 -2.05
C ARG A 82 -4.03 5.21 -1.25
N LYS A 83 -4.49 5.34 -0.01
CA LYS A 83 -3.98 6.32 0.94
C LYS A 83 -3.23 5.61 2.06
N LEU A 84 -2.09 6.16 2.44
CA LEU A 84 -1.45 5.83 3.72
C LEU A 84 -2.07 6.71 4.79
N ARG A 85 -2.62 6.09 5.82
CA ARG A 85 -3.09 6.78 7.01
C ARG A 85 -2.05 6.59 8.10
N PHE A 86 -1.48 7.70 8.57
CA PHE A 86 -0.55 7.77 9.69
C PHE A 86 -1.27 8.29 10.92
N GLU A 87 -0.95 7.70 12.06
CA GLU A 87 -1.53 8.06 13.33
C GLU A 87 -0.45 8.20 14.39
N GLU A 88 -0.24 9.44 14.83
CA GLU A 88 0.73 9.79 15.87
C GLU A 88 -0.02 10.04 17.17
N GLN A 89 0.46 9.38 18.23
CA GLN A 89 0.07 9.72 19.60
C GLN A 89 1.10 10.71 20.14
N VAL A 90 0.65 11.93 20.39
CA VAL A 90 1.47 12.96 21.03
C VAL A 90 1.22 12.86 22.53
N GLU A 91 2.20 12.32 23.25
CA GLU A 91 2.20 12.37 24.72
C GLU A 91 2.57 13.79 25.16
N THR A 92 1.63 14.51 25.76
CA THR A 92 1.88 15.85 26.29
C THR A 92 2.72 15.76 27.56
N VAL A 93 3.83 16.51 27.61
CA VAL A 93 4.72 16.60 28.79
C VAL A 93 4.28 17.79 29.65
N ASP A 94 3.31 17.57 30.55
CA ASP A 94 3.14 18.23 31.86
C ASP A 94 1.83 17.79 32.55
N ARG A 95 1.53 18.29 33.77
CA ARG A 95 0.45 17.87 34.71
C ARG A 95 -0.99 17.82 34.18
N HIS A 96 -1.23 18.04 32.89
CA HIS A 96 -2.53 17.90 32.23
C HIS A 96 -2.39 16.93 31.06
N THR A 97 -2.73 15.66 31.29
CA THR A 97 -2.74 14.64 30.25
C THR A 97 -3.87 14.93 29.28
N THR A 98 -3.54 15.57 28.16
CA THR A 98 -4.39 15.53 26.97
C THR A 98 -3.69 14.62 25.98
N GLU A 99 -4.26 13.44 25.73
CA GLU A 99 -3.82 12.58 24.63
C GLU A 99 -4.21 13.28 23.32
N ALA A 100 -3.25 13.91 22.66
CA ALA A 100 -3.47 14.50 21.35
C ALA A 100 -3.12 13.45 20.28
N ARG A 101 -4.08 13.16 19.40
CA ARG A 101 -3.92 12.23 18.28
C ARG A 101 -3.86 13.02 16.99
N ALA A 102 -2.75 12.96 16.28
CA ALA A 102 -2.64 13.50 14.93
C ALA A 102 -2.88 12.37 13.92
N VAL A 103 -3.79 12.60 12.98
CA VAL A 103 -4.07 11.65 11.89
C VAL A 103 -3.79 12.35 10.57
N VAL A 104 -2.96 11.73 9.73
CA VAL A 104 -2.58 12.27 8.42
C VAL A 104 -2.86 11.20 7.37
N GLU A 105 -3.63 11.55 6.34
CA GLU A 105 -3.88 10.68 5.20
C GLU A 105 -3.17 11.22 3.97
N VAL A 106 -2.36 10.37 3.32
CA VAL A 106 -1.56 10.76 2.16
C VAL A 106 -1.79 9.77 1.02
N PRO A 107 -2.35 10.21 -0.12
CA PRO A 107 -2.39 9.40 -1.33
C PRO A 107 -0.99 8.91 -1.72
N PHE A 108 -0.87 7.67 -2.15
CA PHE A 108 0.41 7.09 -2.55
C PHE A 108 0.34 6.25 -3.83
N GLU A 109 1.47 6.18 -4.51
CA GLU A 109 1.69 5.32 -5.66
C GLU A 109 3.03 4.59 -5.54
N LEU A 110 3.10 3.37 -6.08
CA LEU A 110 4.36 2.69 -6.31
C LEU A 110 4.73 2.85 -7.78
N GLN A 111 5.85 3.51 -8.05
CA GLN A 111 6.34 3.78 -9.42
C GLN A 111 7.77 3.27 -9.54
N SER A 112 7.98 2.23 -10.35
CA SER A 112 9.32 1.68 -10.62
C SER A 112 10.14 1.37 -9.35
N GLY A 113 9.50 0.82 -8.32
CA GLY A 113 10.15 0.51 -7.03
C GLY A 113 10.32 1.71 -6.09
N MET A 114 9.80 2.89 -6.44
CA MET A 114 9.74 4.06 -5.55
C MET A 114 8.36 4.18 -4.90
N LEU A 115 8.35 4.59 -3.63
CA LEU A 115 7.16 5.03 -2.94
C LEU A 115 6.98 6.54 -3.17
N VAL A 116 5.90 6.93 -3.84
CA VAL A 116 5.57 8.32 -4.13
C VAL A 116 4.40 8.75 -3.27
N LEU A 117 4.61 9.69 -2.36
CA LEU A 117 3.58 10.28 -1.52
C LEU A 117 3.12 11.62 -2.11
N LYS A 118 1.80 11.84 -2.14
CA LYS A 118 1.17 13.03 -2.72
C LYS A 118 0.38 13.80 -1.66
N PRO A 119 1.04 14.56 -0.76
CA PRO A 119 0.39 15.23 0.37
C PRO A 119 -0.52 16.42 -0.01
N GLY A 120 -0.80 16.63 -1.30
CA GLY A 120 -1.59 17.76 -1.78
C GLY A 120 -0.84 19.09 -1.82
N THR A 121 0.48 19.07 -1.60
CA THR A 121 1.38 20.20 -1.84
C THR A 121 1.96 20.11 -3.26
N PRO A 122 2.58 21.18 -3.79
CA PRO A 122 3.27 21.12 -5.09
C PRO A 122 4.43 20.11 -5.15
N PHE A 123 4.86 19.58 -3.99
CA PHE A 123 5.99 18.68 -3.87
C PHE A 123 5.51 17.27 -3.58
N GLU A 124 5.69 16.37 -4.55
CA GLU A 124 5.58 14.94 -4.31
C GLU A 124 6.82 14.46 -3.57
N GLU A 125 6.64 13.72 -2.47
CA GLU A 125 7.76 13.10 -1.77
C GLU A 125 8.05 11.74 -2.41
N ARG A 126 9.19 11.63 -3.10
CA ARG A 126 9.59 10.41 -3.80
C ARG A 126 10.66 9.69 -3.00
N TYR A 127 10.33 8.50 -2.52
CA TYR A 127 11.20 7.69 -1.69
C TYR A 127 11.76 6.50 -2.47
N VAL A 128 13.04 6.24 -2.24
CA VAL A 128 13.74 5.05 -2.72
C VAL A 128 13.90 4.07 -1.56
N LEU A 129 13.67 2.79 -1.80
CA LEU A 129 13.88 1.76 -0.80
C LEU A 129 15.37 1.65 -0.45
N VAL A 130 15.68 1.70 0.84
CA VAL A 130 17.01 1.44 1.39
C VAL A 130 17.12 -0.06 1.61
N GLN A 131 18.05 -0.69 0.89
CA GLN A 131 18.37 -2.12 1.02
C GLN A 131 19.41 -2.36 2.10
#